data_AF-A0A938T2X0-F1
#
_entry.id   AF-A0A938T2X0-F1
#
_cell.length_a   1.000
_cell.length_b   1.000
_cell.length_c   1.000
_cell.angle_alpha   90.00
_cell.angle_beta   90.00
_cell.angle_gamma   90.00
#
_symmetry.space_group_name_H-M   'P 1'
#
loop_
_entity.id
_entity.type
_entity.pdbx_description
1 polymer ?
#
loop_
_entity_poly.entity_id
_entity_poly.type
_entity_poly.pdbx_seq_one_letter_code
_entity_poly.pdbx_strand_id
1 'polypeptide(L)'
;MFVTRRILVDMLLKYINRTIDLSNLVDWAEEMLREADFEEGYFELIRDILARIGLADVREFGLTWDDCYDYLHRLGYDVKVELLEVK
;
A
#
# COMPACT_ATOMS: atom_id res chain seq x y z
N MET A 1 6.71 -3.48 -15.50
CA MET A 1 7.44 -3.38 -14.20
C MET A 1 7.19 -4.64 -13.38
N PHE A 2 7.86 -4.88 -12.25
CA PHE A 2 7.59 -6.06 -11.41
C PHE A 2 7.35 -5.66 -9.96
N VAL A 3 6.13 -5.89 -9.44
CA VAL A 3 5.79 -5.60 -8.05
C VAL A 3 5.92 -6.85 -7.21
N THR A 4 6.75 -6.75 -6.17
CA THR A 4 6.86 -7.74 -5.09
C THR A 4 6.11 -7.24 -3.87
N ARG A 5 5.84 -8.13 -2.92
CA ARG A 5 5.29 -7.71 -1.63
C ARG A 5 6.14 -6.68 -0.93
N ARG A 6 7.47 -6.81 -1.04
CA ARG A 6 8.44 -5.88 -0.46
C ARG A 6 8.22 -4.45 -0.96
N ILE A 7 8.04 -4.30 -2.27
CA ILE A 7 7.76 -3.00 -2.90
C ILE A 7 6.44 -2.42 -2.40
N LEU A 8 5.39 -3.25 -2.31
CA LEU A 8 4.09 -2.81 -1.80
C LEU A 8 4.16 -2.37 -0.33
N VAL A 9 4.89 -3.09 0.51
CA VAL A 9 5.17 -2.71 1.91
C VAL A 9 5.90 -1.37 1.97
N ASP A 10 6.93 -1.18 1.15
CA ASP A 10 7.70 0.08 1.12
C ASP A 10 6.81 1.27 0.72
N MET A 11 5.87 1.09 -0.19
CA MET A 11 4.91 2.14 -0.59
C MET A 11 3.90 2.46 0.52
N LEU A 12 3.36 1.44 1.19
CA LEU A 12 2.50 1.64 2.36
C LEU A 12 3.24 2.38 3.48
N LEU A 13 4.51 2.02 3.75
CA LEU A 13 5.33 2.70 4.75
C LEU A 13 5.60 4.16 4.38
N LYS A 14 5.87 4.47 3.10
CA LYS A 14 6.01 5.86 2.65
C LYS A 14 4.75 6.68 2.90
N TYR A 15 3.58 6.11 2.63
CA TYR A 15 2.30 6.77 2.88
C TYR A 15 2.03 6.99 4.36
N ILE A 16 2.19 5.94 5.19
CA ILE A 16 2.00 6.00 6.64
C ILE A 16 2.92 7.05 7.28
N ASN A 17 4.19 7.08 6.86
CA ASN A 17 5.19 8.03 7.36
C ASN A 17 5.15 9.40 6.65
N ARG A 18 4.09 9.69 5.88
CA ARG A 18 3.88 10.98 5.19
C ARG A 18 5.05 11.40 4.28
N THR A 19 5.81 10.44 3.76
CA THR A 19 6.83 10.67 2.73
C THR A 19 6.17 10.88 1.36
N ILE A 20 5.00 10.26 1.15
CA ILE A 20 4.10 10.51 0.02
C ILE A 20 2.69 10.76 0.56
N ASP A 21 1.85 11.44 -0.23
CA ASP A 21 0.43 11.60 0.09
C ASP A 21 -0.41 10.44 -0.47
N LEU A 22 -1.74 10.51 -0.21
CA LEU A 22 -2.68 9.50 -0.68
C LEU A 22 -2.76 9.48 -2.21
N SER A 23 -2.75 10.65 -2.87
CA SER A 23 -2.85 10.75 -4.32
C SER A 23 -1.69 10.02 -5.00
N ASN A 24 -0.46 10.27 -4.54
CA ASN A 24 0.72 9.59 -5.09
C ASN A 24 0.68 8.06 -4.88
N LEU A 25 0.12 7.60 -3.77
CA LEU A 25 -0.04 6.17 -3.53
C LEU A 25 -1.11 5.56 -4.46
N VAL A 26 -2.23 6.25 -4.67
CA VAL A 26 -3.32 5.87 -5.59
C VAL A 26 -2.80 5.80 -7.02
N ASP A 27 -2.18 6.88 -7.50
CA ASP A 27 -1.61 6.98 -8.85
C ASP A 27 -0.63 5.83 -9.13
N TRP A 28 0.25 5.55 -8.16
CA TRP A 28 1.19 4.43 -8.25
C TRP A 28 0.46 3.09 -8.34
N ALA A 29 -0.56 2.87 -7.52
CA ALA A 29 -1.29 1.60 -7.53
C ALA A 29 -2.02 1.37 -8.87
N GLU A 30 -2.64 2.41 -9.43
CA GLU A 30 -3.28 2.36 -10.74
C GLU A 30 -2.28 2.10 -11.89
N GLU A 31 -1.09 2.70 -11.82
CA GLU A 31 -0.02 2.45 -12.78
C GLU A 31 0.47 0.99 -12.70
N MET A 32 0.68 0.47 -11.49
CA MET A 32 1.14 -0.92 -11.31
C MET A 32 0.08 -1.94 -11.75
N LEU A 33 -1.21 -1.67 -11.55
CA LEU A 33 -2.28 -2.54 -12.05
C LEU A 33 -2.33 -2.61 -13.58
N ARG A 34 -1.90 -1.55 -14.28
CA ARG A 34 -1.91 -1.51 -15.75
C ARG A 34 -0.67 -2.14 -16.37
N GLU A 35 0.50 -1.86 -15.80
CA GLU A 35 1.78 -2.04 -16.51
C GLU A 35 2.76 -3.02 -15.82
N ALA A 36 2.41 -3.56 -14.65
CA ALA A 36 3.31 -4.42 -13.88
C ALA A 36 2.87 -5.88 -13.83
N ASP A 37 3.86 -6.76 -13.89
CA ASP A 37 3.76 -8.16 -13.48
C ASP A 37 3.95 -8.26 -11.96
N PHE A 38 3.42 -9.31 -11.33
CA PHE A 38 3.47 -9.49 -9.88
C PHE A 38 4.20 -10.77 -9.47
N GLU A 39 4.76 -10.75 -8.25
CA GLU A 39 5.33 -11.92 -7.58
C GLU A 39 4.34 -13.10 -7.56
N GLU A 40 4.64 -14.18 -8.29
CA GLU A 40 3.70 -15.29 -8.55
C GLU A 40 3.05 -15.85 -7.27
N GLY A 41 3.84 -16.08 -6.21
CA GLY A 41 3.34 -16.61 -4.94
C GLY A 41 2.39 -15.69 -4.17
N TYR A 42 2.29 -14.43 -4.58
CA TYR A 42 1.49 -13.40 -3.93
C TYR A 42 0.67 -12.57 -4.91
N PHE A 43 0.50 -13.06 -6.15
CA PHE A 43 -0.18 -12.37 -7.22
C PHE A 43 -1.55 -11.84 -6.79
N GLU A 44 -2.42 -12.73 -6.29
CA GLU A 44 -3.77 -12.38 -5.86
C GLU A 44 -3.76 -11.35 -4.73
N LEU A 45 -2.89 -11.54 -3.74
CA LEU A 45 -2.77 -10.64 -2.59
C LEU A 45 -2.33 -9.23 -3.02
N ILE A 46 -1.30 -9.14 -3.86
CA ILE A 46 -0.76 -7.87 -4.36
C ILE A 46 -1.82 -7.16 -5.20
N ARG A 47 -2.44 -7.88 -6.15
CA ARG A 47 -3.48 -7.33 -7.03
C ARG A 47 -4.66 -6.77 -6.23
N ASP A 48 -5.15 -7.52 -5.24
CA ASP A 48 -6.31 -7.12 -4.45
C ASP A 48 -6.03 -5.87 -3.59
N ILE A 49 -4.83 -5.78 -3.01
CA ILE A 49 -4.43 -4.58 -2.25
C ILE A 49 -4.28 -3.38 -3.17
N LEU A 50 -3.61 -3.55 -4.31
CA LEU A 50 -3.46 -2.46 -5.29
C LEU A 50 -4.83 -1.98 -5.81
N ALA A 51 -5.77 -2.90 -6.08
CA ALA A 51 -7.11 -2.54 -6.52
C ALA A 51 -7.88 -1.74 -5.47
N ARG A 52 -7.72 -2.05 -4.17
CA ARG A 52 -8.33 -1.23 -3.11
C ARG A 52 -7.66 0.14 -3.03
N ILE A 53 -6.33 0.19 -3.07
CA ILE A 53 -5.57 1.45 -2.99
C ILE A 53 -5.93 2.35 -4.17
N GLY A 54 -6.06 1.81 -5.38
CA GLY A 54 -6.45 2.56 -6.58
C GLY A 54 -7.85 3.18 -6.53
N LEU A 55 -8.67 2.88 -5.52
CA LEU A 55 -9.98 3.50 -5.31
C LEU A 55 -9.99 4.43 -4.08
N ALA A 56 -8.87 4.58 -3.37
CA ALA A 56 -8.86 5.16 -2.03
C ALA A 56 -9.03 6.68 -1.98
N ASP A 57 -8.91 7.38 -3.12
CA ASP A 57 -9.22 8.81 -3.24
C ASP A 57 -10.72 9.09 -3.32
N VAL A 58 -11.55 8.06 -3.58
CA VAL A 58 -13.00 8.12 -3.49
C VAL A 58 -13.42 8.01 -2.03
N ARG A 59 -14.27 8.94 -1.57
CA ARG A 59 -14.65 9.10 -0.15
C ARG A 59 -15.16 7.82 0.50
N GLU A 60 -16.00 7.05 -0.19
CA GLU A 60 -16.59 5.80 0.27
C GLU A 60 -15.56 4.66 0.38
N PHE A 61 -14.41 4.81 -0.29
CA PHE A 61 -13.38 3.81 -0.43
C PHE A 61 -12.06 4.19 0.26
N GLY A 62 -12.06 5.25 1.07
CA GLY A 62 -10.87 5.76 1.75
C GLY A 62 -10.00 4.69 2.42
N LEU A 63 -8.68 4.95 2.45
CA LEU A 63 -7.68 4.07 3.04
C LEU A 63 -7.46 4.41 4.52
N THR A 64 -7.94 3.56 5.42
CA THR A 64 -7.81 3.74 6.87
C THR A 64 -6.48 3.20 7.41
N TRP A 65 -6.19 3.50 8.68
CA TRP A 65 -5.07 2.87 9.37
C TRP A 65 -5.24 1.35 9.50
N ASP A 66 -6.46 0.89 9.82
CA ASP A 66 -6.75 -0.53 10.01
C ASP A 66 -6.57 -1.30 8.68
N ASP A 67 -6.97 -0.70 7.55
CA ASP A 67 -6.69 -1.26 6.21
C ASP A 67 -5.17 -1.45 5.99
N CYS A 68 -4.37 -0.41 6.28
CA CYS A 68 -2.92 -0.47 6.16
C CYS A 68 -2.30 -1.54 7.08
N TYR A 69 -2.77 -1.63 8.32
CA TYR A 69 -2.33 -2.63 9.29
C TYR A 69 -2.62 -4.04 8.77
N ASP A 70 -3.85 -4.30 8.33
CA ASP A 70 -4.27 -5.60 7.80
C ASP A 70 -3.50 -5.99 6.54
N TYR A 71 -3.22 -5.03 5.65
CA TYR A 71 -2.41 -5.29 4.45
C TYR A 71 -0.98 -5.68 4.80
N LEU A 72 -0.33 -4.92 5.70
CA LEU A 72 1.03 -5.23 6.13
C LEU A 72 1.11 -6.60 6.81
N HIS A 73 0.13 -6.96 7.65
CA HIS A 73 0.05 -8.27 8.27
C HIS A 73 -0.12 -9.39 7.24
N ARG A 74 -1.04 -9.24 6.28
CA ARG A 74 -1.23 -10.20 5.16
C ARG A 74 0.01 -10.33 4.28
N LEU A 75 0.80 -9.27 4.13
CA LEU A 75 2.07 -9.27 3.39
C LEU A 75 3.22 -9.94 4.17
N GLY A 76 3.00 -10.28 5.44
CA GLY A 76 3.92 -11.02 6.31
C GLY A 76 4.68 -10.14 7.31
N TYR A 77 4.16 -8.96 7.65
CA TYR A 77 4.81 -8.01 8.55
C TYR A 77 3.89 -7.60 9.69
N ASP A 78 4.38 -7.72 10.92
CA ASP A 78 3.73 -7.10 12.07
C ASP A 78 4.08 -5.62 12.14
N VAL A 79 3.11 -4.81 12.55
CA VAL A 79 3.24 -3.35 12.62
C VAL A 79 3.35 -2.90 14.07
N LYS A 80 4.37 -2.09 14.34
CA LYS A 80 4.56 -1.38 15.60
C LYS A 80 4.57 0.12 15.31
N VAL A 81 3.78 0.89 16.06
CA VAL A 81 3.76 2.35 15.97
C VAL A 81 4.71 2.93 17.01
N GLU A 82 5.55 3.87 16.59
CA GLU A 82 6.44 4.64 17.47
C GLU A 82 6.16 6.14 17.31
N LEU A 83 6.22 6.88 18.41
CA LEU A 83 5.97 8.31 18.44
C LEU A 83 7.30 9.07 18.53
N LEU A 84 7.42 10.15 17.77
CA LEU A 84 8.55 11.08 17.81
C LEU A 84 8.07 12.46 18.25
N GLU A 85 8.85 13.12 19.09
CA GLU A 85 8.62 14.52 19.46
C GLU A 85 9.02 15.44 18.30
N VAL A 86 8.15 16.40 17.98
CA VAL A 86 8.44 17.41 16.95
C VAL A 86 9.48 18.39 17.52
N LYS A 87 10.56 18.62 16.78
CA LYS A 87 11.59 19.61 17.13
C LYS A 87 11.25 20.98 16.58
#